data_AF-A0A4R9JHR5-F1
#
_entry.id   AF-A0A4R9JHR5-F1
#
_cell.length_a   1.000
_cell.length_b   1.000
_cell.length_c   1.000
_cell.angle_alpha   90.00
_cell.angle_beta   90.00
_cell.angle_gamma   90.00
#
_symmetry.space_group_name_H-M   'P 1'
#
loop_
_entity.id
_entity.type
_entity.pdbx_description
1 polymer ?
#
loop_
_entity_poly.entity_id
_entity_poly.type
_entity_poly.pdbx_seq_one_letter_code
_entity_poly.pdbx_strand_id
1 'polypeptide(L)'
;MKKFTIGISLLLCLISCFEGGGEKQKEEENKQTITLTTLYLVRQSGNCIKTNTTLSSNNQFCSRRPLGICNVNQLILTQSELNVILNDTRTIQARTTDCQESVLQSGVLSLKATTVASSDSFKSQYSFRVAETCELEGFQTSAGTRFATFTEIQWLESARGKIAKAAKSISANTFLPQANRDRANSCLNLEFKDWEKDLAQGNNENKILVEIVHP
;
A
#
# COMPACT_ATOMS: atom_id res chain seq x y z
N MET A 1 37.59 -27.03 60.64
CA MET A 1 36.73 -27.26 59.46
C MET A 1 35.35 -26.59 59.49
N LYS A 2 34.99 -25.76 60.49
CA LYS A 2 33.69 -25.04 60.52
C LYS A 2 33.72 -23.57 60.03
N LYS A 3 34.91 -22.99 59.83
CA LYS A 3 35.06 -21.58 59.34
C LYS A 3 35.17 -21.46 57.82
N PHE A 4 35.53 -22.55 57.12
CA PHE A 4 35.65 -22.57 55.66
C PHE A 4 34.29 -22.74 54.95
N THR A 5 33.34 -23.42 55.59
CA THR A 5 32.00 -23.67 55.03
C THR A 5 31.10 -22.44 55.03
N ILE A 6 31.34 -21.45 55.89
CA ILE A 6 30.52 -20.22 55.95
C ILE A 6 30.97 -19.22 54.87
N GLY A 7 32.27 -19.18 54.54
CA GLY A 7 32.80 -18.29 53.51
C GLY A 7 32.36 -18.65 52.09
N ILE A 8 32.17 -19.94 51.80
CA ILE A 8 31.74 -20.42 50.47
C ILE A 8 30.25 -20.15 50.22
N SER A 9 29.40 -20.23 51.25
CA SER A 9 27.97 -19.92 51.14
C SER A 9 27.70 -18.42 50.94
N LEU A 10 28.51 -17.53 51.52
CA LEU A 10 28.41 -16.09 51.26
C LEU A 10 28.89 -15.71 49.85
N LEU A 11 29.90 -16.41 49.31
CA LEU A 11 30.39 -16.16 47.95
C LEU A 11 29.36 -16.59 46.88
N LEU A 12 28.64 -17.68 47.12
CA LEU A 12 27.60 -18.18 46.19
C LEU A 12 26.37 -17.25 46.13
N CYS A 13 26.02 -16.55 47.22
CA CYS A 13 24.95 -15.54 47.21
C CYS A 13 25.32 -14.22 46.50
N LEU A 14 26.62 -13.93 46.33
CA LEU A 14 27.07 -12.71 45.65
C LEU A 14 27.13 -12.86 44.12
N ILE A 15 27.26 -14.11 43.62
CA ILE A 15 27.31 -14.39 42.17
C ILE A 15 25.89 -14.40 41.57
N SER A 16 24.85 -14.75 42.35
CA SER A 16 23.45 -14.72 41.90
C SER A 16 22.83 -13.31 41.81
N CYS A 17 23.51 -12.28 42.32
CA CYS A 17 23.05 -10.89 42.24
C CYS A 17 23.70 -10.10 41.08
N PHE A 18 24.52 -10.75 40.25
CA PHE A 18 25.21 -10.17 39.10
C PHE A 18 24.72 -10.78 37.77
N GLU A 19 23.45 -11.17 37.68
CA GLU A 19 22.77 -11.25 36.38
C GLU A 19 22.67 -9.81 35.84
N GLY A 20 23.67 -9.43 35.04
CA GLY A 20 23.87 -8.07 34.59
C GLY A 20 22.63 -7.52 33.93
N GLY A 21 22.16 -6.35 34.39
CA GLY A 21 21.00 -5.67 33.81
C GLY A 21 21.08 -5.49 32.29
N GLY A 22 22.28 -5.49 31.71
CA GLY A 22 22.50 -5.45 30.26
C GLY A 22 22.09 -6.72 29.51
N GLU A 23 22.18 -7.92 30.10
CA GLU A 23 21.73 -9.16 29.44
C GLU A 23 20.21 -9.27 29.46
N LYS A 24 19.58 -8.94 30.60
CA LYS A 24 18.10 -8.87 30.70
C LYS A 24 17.52 -7.80 29.77
N GLN A 25 18.16 -6.63 29.70
CA GLN A 25 17.75 -5.56 28.80
C GLN A 25 17.89 -5.97 27.32
N LYS A 26 18.99 -6.64 26.93
CA LYS A 26 19.18 -7.14 25.56
C LYS A 26 18.20 -8.25 25.19
N GLU A 27 17.83 -9.10 26.15
CA GLU A 27 16.79 -10.11 25.96
C GLU A 27 15.40 -9.48 25.79
N GLU A 28 15.07 -8.46 26.59
CA GLU A 28 13.83 -7.68 26.45
C GLU A 28 13.76 -6.93 25.12
N GLU A 29 14.84 -6.25 24.71
CA GLU A 29 14.95 -5.58 23.40
C GLU A 29 14.79 -6.58 22.24
N ASN A 30 15.39 -7.76 22.33
CA ASN A 30 15.20 -8.83 21.35
C ASN A 30 13.75 -9.33 21.32
N LYS A 31 13.11 -9.54 22.48
CA LYS A 31 11.69 -9.95 22.55
C LYS A 31 10.78 -8.88 21.95
N GLN A 32 11.03 -7.60 22.23
CA GLN A 32 10.30 -6.49 21.62
C GLN A 32 10.50 -6.46 20.10
N THR A 33 11.75 -6.63 19.63
CA THR A 33 12.07 -6.67 18.21
C THR A 33 11.35 -7.82 17.51
N ILE A 34 11.42 -9.04 18.06
CA ILE A 34 10.71 -10.21 17.51
C ILE A 34 9.20 -9.97 17.49
N THR A 35 8.64 -9.39 18.55
CA THR A 35 7.22 -9.06 18.62
C THR A 35 6.84 -8.07 17.52
N LEU A 36 7.60 -6.98 17.34
CA LEU A 36 7.38 -5.98 16.30
C LEU A 36 7.53 -6.56 14.89
N THR A 37 8.56 -7.38 14.66
CA THR A 37 8.76 -8.07 13.38
C THR A 37 7.61 -9.04 13.09
N THR A 38 7.15 -9.79 14.08
CA THR A 38 6.01 -10.71 13.94
C THR A 38 4.74 -9.93 13.62
N LEU A 39 4.45 -8.85 14.35
CA LEU A 39 3.33 -7.95 14.07
C LEU A 39 3.40 -7.36 12.65
N TYR A 40 4.58 -6.96 12.20
CA TYR A 40 4.79 -6.46 10.85
C TYR A 40 4.48 -7.53 9.79
N LEU A 41 5.01 -8.74 9.95
CA LEU A 41 4.77 -9.85 9.03
C LEU A 41 3.28 -10.22 8.97
N VAL A 42 2.62 -10.31 10.13
CA VAL A 42 1.18 -10.59 10.20
C VAL A 42 0.38 -9.49 9.49
N ARG A 43 0.73 -8.21 9.68
CA ARG A 43 0.07 -7.09 9.01
C ARG A 43 0.26 -7.08 7.50
N GLN A 44 1.36 -7.64 6.99
CA GLN A 44 1.67 -7.76 5.56
C GLN A 44 1.12 -9.05 4.93
N SER A 45 0.56 -9.96 5.74
CA SER A 45 0.00 -11.22 5.25
C SER A 45 -1.45 -11.09 4.77
N GLY A 46 -1.85 -12.00 3.87
CA GLY A 46 -3.23 -12.14 3.40
C GLY A 46 -3.63 -11.21 2.24
N ASN A 47 -4.88 -11.38 1.83
CA ASN A 47 -5.56 -10.63 0.78
C ASN A 47 -6.85 -10.03 1.34
N CYS A 48 -7.41 -9.05 0.65
CA CYS A 48 -8.58 -8.34 1.12
C CYS A 48 -9.78 -8.55 0.20
N ILE A 49 -10.85 -9.09 0.76
CA ILE A 49 -12.17 -9.16 0.15
C ILE A 49 -13.01 -8.00 0.69
N LYS A 50 -13.44 -7.14 -0.23
CA LYS A 50 -14.39 -6.04 -0.01
C LYS A 50 -15.73 -6.47 -0.59
N THR A 51 -16.80 -6.42 0.20
CA THR A 51 -18.17 -6.74 -0.27
C THR A 51 -19.03 -5.49 -0.19
N ASN A 52 -19.70 -5.13 -1.29
CA ASN A 52 -20.71 -4.08 -1.33
C ASN A 52 -22.08 -4.68 -0.99
N THR A 53 -22.61 -4.38 0.19
CA THR A 53 -23.87 -4.93 0.69
C THR A 53 -25.11 -4.38 -0.01
N THR A 54 -24.96 -3.32 -0.81
CA THR A 54 -26.07 -2.70 -1.56
C THR A 54 -26.31 -3.33 -2.93
N LEU A 55 -25.35 -4.10 -3.44
CA LEU A 55 -25.44 -4.78 -4.73
C LEU A 55 -25.91 -6.23 -4.54
N SER A 56 -26.86 -6.65 -5.39
CA SER A 56 -27.44 -8.00 -5.36
C SER A 56 -26.62 -9.06 -6.11
N SER A 57 -25.69 -8.64 -6.96
CA SER A 57 -24.77 -9.51 -7.72
C SER A 57 -23.46 -8.77 -8.00
N ASN A 58 -22.38 -9.49 -8.34
CA ASN A 58 -21.06 -8.93 -8.63
C ASN A 58 -20.57 -7.94 -7.56
N ASN A 59 -20.84 -8.29 -6.30
CA ASN A 59 -20.73 -7.40 -5.17
C ASN A 59 -19.49 -7.64 -4.31
N GLN A 60 -18.72 -8.69 -4.61
CA GLN A 60 -17.48 -9.02 -3.92
C GLN A 60 -16.29 -8.67 -4.80
N PHE A 61 -15.27 -8.08 -4.19
CA PHE A 61 -14.07 -7.62 -4.85
C PHE A 61 -12.86 -8.11 -4.07
N CYS A 62 -11.84 -8.65 -4.74
CA CYS A 62 -10.62 -9.09 -4.08
C CYS A 62 -9.39 -8.30 -4.56
N SER A 63 -8.48 -8.00 -3.64
CA SER A 63 -7.22 -7.33 -3.90
C SER A 63 -6.10 -7.85 -3.00
N ARG A 64 -4.84 -7.67 -3.42
CA ARG A 64 -3.65 -8.05 -2.62
C ARG A 64 -3.33 -7.07 -1.48
N ARG A 65 -4.35 -6.43 -0.90
CA ARG A 65 -4.17 -5.59 0.29
C ARG A 65 -4.13 -6.50 1.52
N PRO A 66 -3.11 -6.36 2.39
CA PRO A 66 -2.90 -7.30 3.48
C PRO A 66 -3.79 -7.00 4.69
N LEU A 67 -3.75 -7.87 5.69
CA LEU A 67 -4.56 -7.82 6.91
C LEU A 67 -4.54 -6.45 7.59
N GLY A 68 -3.36 -5.82 7.70
CA GLY A 68 -3.23 -4.51 8.36
C GLY A 68 -3.99 -3.37 7.65
N ILE A 69 -4.36 -3.58 6.38
CA ILE A 69 -5.01 -2.60 5.52
C ILE A 69 -6.44 -3.04 5.17
N CYS A 70 -6.81 -4.31 5.35
CA CYS A 70 -8.12 -4.84 4.96
C CYS A 70 -9.27 -4.38 5.86
N ASN A 71 -9.71 -3.14 5.67
CA ASN A 71 -10.80 -2.51 6.40
C ASN A 71 -11.33 -1.30 5.63
N VAL A 72 -12.35 -0.65 6.20
CA VAL A 72 -13.03 0.51 5.62
C VAL A 72 -12.11 1.70 5.32
N ASN A 73 -10.95 1.81 5.98
CA ASN A 73 -10.03 2.92 5.75
C ASN A 73 -9.46 2.92 4.32
N GLN A 74 -9.52 1.80 3.60
CA GLN A 74 -9.18 1.78 2.16
C GLN A 74 -10.05 2.72 1.31
N LEU A 75 -11.26 3.04 1.77
CA LEU A 75 -12.20 3.92 1.07
C LEU A 75 -12.14 5.36 1.61
N ILE A 76 -11.33 5.61 2.64
CA ILE A 76 -11.26 6.90 3.33
C ILE A 76 -9.95 7.57 2.92
N LEU A 77 -10.06 8.73 2.28
CA LEU A 77 -8.93 9.62 2.04
C LEU A 77 -8.93 10.70 3.11
N THR A 78 -7.93 10.71 3.99
CA THR A 78 -7.79 11.76 5.00
C THR A 78 -7.26 13.06 4.39
N GLN A 79 -7.46 14.19 5.09
CA GLN A 79 -6.89 15.47 4.67
C GLN A 79 -5.35 15.43 4.63
N SER A 80 -4.72 14.66 5.53
CA SER A 80 -3.27 14.52 5.56
C SER A 80 -2.75 13.79 4.31
N GLU A 81 -3.36 12.66 3.95
CA GLU A 81 -3.01 11.92 2.73
C GLU A 81 -3.26 12.75 1.48
N LEU A 82 -4.37 13.50 1.43
CA LEU A 82 -4.64 14.43 0.33
C LEU A 82 -3.53 15.48 0.21
N ASN A 83 -3.08 16.06 1.32
CA ASN A 83 -2.01 17.05 1.31
C ASN A 83 -0.69 16.46 0.80
N VAL A 84 -0.36 15.22 1.17
CA VAL A 84 0.81 14.50 0.66
C VAL A 84 0.70 14.31 -0.86
N ILE A 85 -0.43 13.80 -1.35
CA ILE A 85 -0.68 13.60 -2.79
C ILE A 85 -0.54 14.91 -3.58
N LEU A 86 -1.13 16.01 -3.07
CA LEU A 86 -1.04 17.32 -3.72
C LEU A 86 0.39 17.88 -3.69
N ASN A 87 1.13 17.64 -2.61
CA ASN A 87 2.53 18.06 -2.51
C ASN A 87 3.44 17.30 -3.49
N ASP A 88 3.26 15.99 -3.60
CA ASP A 88 3.99 15.15 -4.56
C ASP A 88 3.68 15.57 -5.99
N THR A 89 2.42 15.90 -6.27
CA THR A 89 1.98 16.41 -7.58
C THR A 89 2.68 17.72 -7.94
N ARG A 90 2.71 18.68 -7.00
CA ARG A 90 3.43 19.96 -7.21
C ARG A 90 4.92 19.73 -7.42
N THR A 91 5.51 18.79 -6.69
CA THR A 91 6.93 18.44 -6.81
C THR A 91 7.25 17.90 -8.21
N ILE A 92 6.41 17.02 -8.74
CA ILE A 92 6.55 16.50 -10.12
C ILE A 92 6.40 17.63 -11.13
N GLN A 93 5.35 18.44 -11.01
CA GLN A 93 5.09 19.54 -11.95
C GLN A 93 6.21 20.59 -11.95
N ALA A 94 6.81 20.89 -10.79
CA ALA A 94 7.91 21.83 -10.66
C ALA A 94 9.22 21.30 -11.26
N ARG A 95 9.44 19.98 -11.20
CA ARG A 95 10.63 19.32 -11.72
C ARG A 95 10.57 19.11 -13.24
N THR A 96 9.39 18.75 -13.74
CA THR A 96 9.17 18.34 -15.12
C THR A 96 7.93 19.05 -15.67
N THR A 97 8.12 20.22 -16.30
CA THR A 97 7.02 21.05 -16.81
C THR A 97 6.16 20.33 -17.85
N ASP A 98 6.75 19.41 -18.61
CA ASP A 98 6.04 18.59 -19.60
C ASP A 98 4.98 17.66 -18.97
N CYS A 99 5.03 17.45 -17.65
CA CYS A 99 4.01 16.69 -16.94
C CYS A 99 2.71 17.46 -16.68
N GLN A 100 2.63 18.77 -16.95
CA GLN A 100 1.47 19.59 -16.59
C GLN A 100 0.13 19.05 -17.14
N GLU A 101 0.07 18.67 -18.42
CA GLU A 101 -1.16 18.11 -19.01
C GLU A 101 -1.49 16.75 -18.39
N SER A 102 -0.47 15.93 -18.13
CA SER A 102 -0.65 14.62 -17.49
C SER A 102 -1.17 14.75 -16.05
N VAL A 103 -0.73 15.78 -15.32
CA VAL A 103 -1.26 16.13 -14.00
C VAL A 103 -2.74 16.50 -14.09
N LEU A 104 -3.11 17.36 -15.04
CA LEU A 104 -4.51 17.78 -15.21
C LEU A 104 -5.43 16.59 -15.51
N GLN A 105 -5.03 15.72 -16.43
CA GLN A 105 -5.83 14.55 -16.84
C GLN A 105 -5.78 13.39 -15.83
N SER A 106 -4.85 13.39 -14.87
CA SER A 106 -4.74 12.33 -13.85
C SER A 106 -5.89 12.31 -12.83
N GLY A 107 -6.66 13.40 -12.76
CA GLY A 107 -7.71 13.58 -11.75
C GLY A 107 -7.21 13.81 -10.33
N VAL A 108 -5.89 13.87 -10.11
CA VAL A 108 -5.30 14.11 -8.77
C VAL A 108 -5.76 15.44 -8.17
N LEU A 109 -5.88 16.48 -9.00
CA LEU A 109 -6.34 17.80 -8.56
C LEU A 109 -7.82 17.84 -8.17
N SER A 110 -8.59 16.82 -8.55
CA SER A 110 -10.02 16.70 -8.24
C SER A 110 -10.29 15.85 -6.99
N LEU A 111 -9.25 15.27 -6.38
CA LEU A 111 -9.38 14.47 -5.16
C LEU A 111 -9.84 15.35 -3.99
N LYS A 112 -10.69 14.80 -3.14
CA LYS A 112 -11.21 15.44 -1.93
C LYS A 112 -11.10 14.49 -0.75
N ALA A 113 -10.85 15.04 0.43
CA ALA A 113 -10.88 14.26 1.64
C ALA A 113 -12.28 13.69 1.87
N THR A 114 -12.36 12.45 2.33
CA THR A 114 -13.60 11.78 2.65
C THR A 114 -14.26 12.48 3.84
N THR A 115 -15.52 12.88 3.68
CA THR A 115 -16.30 13.51 4.75
C THR A 115 -16.76 12.48 5.79
N VAL A 116 -17.16 12.94 6.98
CA VAL A 116 -17.73 12.07 8.02
C VAL A 116 -18.98 11.33 7.50
N ALA A 117 -19.89 12.03 6.82
CA ALA A 117 -21.08 11.44 6.25
C ALA A 117 -20.75 10.34 5.21
N SER A 118 -19.75 10.58 4.36
CA SER A 118 -19.26 9.56 3.40
C SER A 118 -18.63 8.37 4.12
N SER A 119 -17.86 8.60 5.17
CA SER A 119 -17.24 7.54 5.98
C SER A 119 -18.29 6.63 6.63
N ASP A 120 -19.32 7.21 7.23
CA ASP A 120 -20.41 6.43 7.85
C ASP A 120 -21.23 5.68 6.80
N SER A 121 -21.43 6.28 5.63
CA SER A 121 -22.01 5.60 4.46
C SER A 121 -21.14 4.41 4.01
N PHE A 122 -19.82 4.54 3.98
CA PHE A 122 -18.94 3.43 3.59
C PHE A 122 -19.00 2.28 4.60
N LYS A 123 -19.04 2.58 5.90
CA LYS A 123 -19.15 1.56 6.96
C LYS A 123 -20.46 0.76 6.89
N SER A 124 -21.55 1.36 6.43
CA SER A 124 -22.84 0.66 6.28
C SER A 124 -22.95 -0.11 4.96
N GLN A 125 -22.29 0.37 3.90
CA GLN A 125 -22.36 -0.22 2.55
C GLN A 125 -21.30 -1.30 2.29
N TYR A 126 -20.17 -1.29 3.00
CA TYR A 126 -19.05 -2.18 2.70
C TYR A 126 -18.66 -3.01 3.92
N SER A 127 -18.50 -4.30 3.69
CA SER A 127 -17.85 -5.22 4.64
C SER A 127 -16.51 -5.69 4.10
N PHE A 128 -15.58 -5.99 5.01
CA PHE A 128 -14.22 -6.38 4.69
C PHE A 128 -13.89 -7.69 5.39
N ARG A 129 -13.24 -8.60 4.66
CA ARG A 129 -12.75 -9.87 5.18
C ARG A 129 -11.35 -10.15 4.65
N VAL A 130 -10.48 -10.63 5.52
CA VAL A 130 -9.16 -11.10 5.13
C VAL A 130 -9.25 -12.54 4.68
N ALA A 131 -8.61 -12.85 3.56
CA ALA A 131 -8.48 -14.18 3.01
C ALA A 131 -7.00 -14.56 2.85
N GLU A 132 -6.72 -15.85 2.76
CA GLU A 132 -5.35 -16.33 2.51
C GLU A 132 -4.89 -15.92 1.11
N THR A 133 -5.68 -16.24 0.08
CA THR A 133 -5.50 -15.80 -1.31
C THR A 133 -6.83 -15.43 -1.95
N CYS A 134 -6.81 -14.59 -2.99
CA CYS A 134 -8.02 -14.34 -3.77
C CYS A 134 -8.46 -15.59 -4.54
N GLU A 135 -7.48 -16.36 -5.01
CA GLU A 135 -7.69 -17.54 -5.85
C GLU A 135 -8.40 -18.67 -5.09
N LEU A 136 -8.08 -18.89 -3.81
CA LEU A 136 -8.78 -19.86 -2.95
C LEU A 136 -10.23 -19.48 -2.67
N GLU A 137 -10.56 -18.20 -2.81
CA GLU A 137 -11.89 -17.64 -2.58
C GLU A 137 -12.72 -17.57 -3.87
N GLY A 138 -12.25 -18.23 -4.94
CA GLY A 138 -12.97 -18.36 -6.21
C GLY A 138 -12.72 -17.23 -7.20
N PHE A 139 -11.89 -16.24 -6.87
CA PHE A 139 -11.56 -15.16 -7.80
C PHE A 139 -10.54 -15.63 -8.84
N GLN A 140 -10.91 -15.59 -10.12
CA GLN A 140 -10.06 -16.05 -11.22
C GLN A 140 -9.73 -14.91 -12.18
N THR A 141 -8.45 -14.76 -12.50
CA THR A 141 -7.99 -13.81 -13.52
C THR A 141 -8.03 -14.45 -14.91
N SER A 142 -8.41 -13.67 -15.92
CA SER A 142 -8.29 -14.08 -17.32
C SER A 142 -6.83 -14.35 -17.73
N ALA A 143 -6.64 -15.14 -18.78
CA ALA A 143 -5.31 -15.40 -19.33
C ALA A 143 -4.62 -14.09 -19.75
N GLY A 144 -3.38 -13.90 -19.31
CA GLY A 144 -2.62 -12.66 -19.57
C GLY A 144 -2.91 -11.51 -18.59
N THR A 145 -3.77 -11.73 -17.59
CA THR A 145 -4.06 -10.77 -16.52
C THR A 145 -3.51 -11.28 -15.18
N ARG A 146 -3.00 -10.38 -14.35
CA ARG A 146 -2.57 -10.65 -12.97
C ARG A 146 -3.05 -9.60 -11.99
N PHE A 147 -3.05 -9.94 -10.71
CA PHE A 147 -3.19 -8.94 -9.65
C PHE A 147 -1.91 -8.11 -9.49
N ALA A 148 -2.10 -6.83 -9.22
CA ALA A 148 -1.07 -5.97 -8.66
C ALA A 148 -0.70 -6.48 -7.26
N THR A 149 0.60 -6.51 -6.96
CA THR A 149 1.11 -6.67 -5.58
C THR A 149 0.71 -5.45 -4.73
N PHE A 150 0.79 -5.57 -3.40
CA PHE A 150 0.45 -4.45 -2.52
C PHE A 150 1.27 -3.18 -2.81
N THR A 151 2.58 -3.31 -3.04
CA THR A 151 3.45 -2.18 -3.39
C THR A 151 3.06 -1.55 -4.73
N GLU A 152 2.70 -2.36 -5.72
CA GLU A 152 2.21 -1.86 -7.00
C GLU A 152 0.87 -1.13 -6.84
N ILE A 153 -0.04 -1.62 -6.00
CA ILE A 153 -1.30 -0.95 -5.67
C ILE A 153 -1.02 0.42 -5.05
N GLN A 154 -0.17 0.48 -4.02
CA GLN A 154 0.19 1.75 -3.37
C GLN A 154 0.80 2.74 -4.37
N TRP A 155 1.64 2.26 -5.27
CA TRP A 155 2.23 3.10 -6.31
C TRP A 155 1.16 3.57 -7.32
N LEU A 156 0.31 2.68 -7.82
CA LEU A 156 -0.77 3.01 -8.77
C LEU A 156 -1.78 4.02 -8.18
N GLU A 157 -2.02 3.97 -6.88
CA GLU A 157 -2.92 4.88 -6.15
C GLU A 157 -2.25 6.21 -5.75
N SER A 158 -0.91 6.29 -5.80
CA SER A 158 -0.16 7.52 -5.51
C SER A 158 -0.33 8.59 -6.60
N ALA A 159 0.13 9.81 -6.31
CA ALA A 159 0.22 10.89 -7.30
C ALA A 159 1.03 10.45 -8.54
N ARG A 160 2.18 9.80 -8.32
CA ARG A 160 3.05 9.30 -9.39
C ARG A 160 2.33 8.32 -10.30
N GLY A 161 1.68 7.31 -9.72
CA GLY A 161 0.95 6.29 -10.49
C GLY A 161 -0.17 6.88 -11.31
N LYS A 162 -0.97 7.78 -10.72
CA LYS A 162 -2.06 8.47 -11.43
C LYS A 162 -1.56 9.33 -12.59
N ILE A 163 -0.47 10.08 -12.39
CA ILE A 163 0.13 10.93 -13.44
C ILE A 163 0.76 10.07 -14.54
N ALA A 164 1.47 8.99 -14.20
CA ALA A 164 2.06 8.07 -15.17
C ALA A 164 0.99 7.42 -16.06
N LYS A 165 -0.11 6.95 -15.46
CA LYS A 165 -1.26 6.41 -16.19
C LYS A 165 -1.85 7.43 -17.16
N ALA A 166 -2.05 8.67 -16.71
CA ALA A 166 -2.55 9.74 -17.58
C ALA A 166 -1.57 10.03 -18.71
N ALA A 167 -0.27 10.13 -18.43
CA ALA A 167 0.75 10.37 -19.45
C ALA A 167 0.81 9.24 -20.49
N LYS A 168 0.66 7.97 -20.08
CA LYS A 168 0.51 6.82 -20.99
C LYS A 168 -0.72 6.92 -21.87
N SER A 169 -1.88 7.25 -21.28
CA SER A 169 -3.12 7.42 -22.04
C SER A 169 -3.03 8.57 -23.03
N ILE A 170 -2.44 9.71 -22.64
CA ILE A 170 -2.27 10.89 -23.50
C ILE A 170 -1.31 10.60 -24.64
N SER A 171 -0.14 10.04 -24.36
CA SER A 171 0.88 9.73 -25.36
C SER A 171 0.39 8.74 -26.43
N ALA A 172 -0.46 7.78 -26.05
CA ALA A 172 -1.07 6.83 -26.98
C ALA A 172 -2.30 7.38 -27.72
N ASN A 173 -2.83 8.55 -27.34
CA ASN A 173 -4.07 9.08 -27.91
C ASN A 173 -3.81 9.85 -29.21
N THR A 174 -4.09 9.21 -30.34
CA THR A 174 -3.91 9.76 -31.69
C THR A 174 -4.84 10.94 -32.01
N PHE A 175 -5.93 11.11 -31.26
CA PHE A 175 -6.87 12.24 -31.43
C PHE A 175 -6.37 13.54 -30.79
N LEU A 176 -5.41 13.48 -29.85
CA LEU A 176 -4.85 14.68 -29.24
C LEU A 176 -3.85 15.39 -30.18
N PRO A 177 -3.54 16.68 -29.98
CA PRO A 177 -2.46 17.34 -30.71
C PRO A 177 -1.12 16.64 -30.48
N GLN A 178 -0.28 16.56 -31.53
CA GLN A 178 1.05 15.94 -31.45
C GLN A 178 1.89 16.52 -30.30
N ALA A 179 1.88 17.83 -30.12
CA ALA A 179 2.59 18.49 -29.03
C ALA A 179 2.15 18.02 -27.63
N ASN A 180 0.89 17.64 -27.45
CA ASN A 180 0.41 17.10 -26.17
C ASN A 180 0.94 15.67 -25.95
N ARG A 181 0.94 14.85 -27.00
CA ARG A 181 1.54 13.50 -26.96
C ARG A 181 3.03 13.55 -26.67
N ASP A 182 3.75 14.46 -27.34
CA ASP A 182 5.20 14.61 -27.18
C ASP A 182 5.55 15.04 -25.76
N ARG A 183 4.81 16.00 -25.19
CA ARG A 183 4.97 16.38 -23.77
C ARG A 183 4.66 15.23 -22.82
N ALA A 184 3.60 14.46 -23.07
CA ALA A 184 3.30 13.29 -22.24
C ALA A 184 4.39 12.21 -22.32
N ASN A 185 4.96 11.97 -23.52
CA ASN A 185 6.11 11.10 -23.70
C ASN A 185 7.37 11.62 -23.00
N SER A 186 7.64 12.92 -23.10
CA SER A 186 8.73 13.59 -22.39
C SER A 186 8.58 13.45 -20.87
N CYS A 187 7.38 13.72 -20.34
CA CYS A 187 7.05 13.50 -18.94
C CYS A 187 7.32 12.06 -18.50
N LEU A 188 6.87 11.06 -19.27
CA LEU A 188 7.17 9.65 -19.00
C LEU A 188 8.66 9.39 -18.90
N ASN A 189 9.43 9.88 -19.86
CA ASN A 189 10.86 9.58 -19.97
C ASN A 189 11.73 10.31 -18.94
N LEU A 190 11.35 11.52 -18.53
CA LEU A 190 12.12 12.34 -17.60
C LEU A 190 11.76 12.05 -16.14
N GLU A 191 10.50 11.75 -15.84
CA GLU A 191 10.02 11.62 -14.47
C GLU A 191 9.95 10.16 -13.98
N PHE A 192 9.67 9.21 -14.88
CA PHE A 192 9.32 7.84 -14.49
C PHE A 192 10.33 6.79 -14.95
N LYS A 193 10.53 5.78 -14.11
CA LYS A 193 11.35 4.60 -14.41
C LYS A 193 10.62 3.67 -15.39
N ASP A 194 11.35 2.81 -16.09
CA ASP A 194 10.73 1.93 -17.08
C ASP A 194 9.70 0.96 -16.46
N TRP A 195 10.01 0.38 -15.29
CA TRP A 195 9.02 -0.47 -14.58
C TRP A 195 7.76 0.31 -14.16
N GLU A 196 7.88 1.61 -13.85
CA GLU A 196 6.73 2.48 -13.53
C GLU A 196 5.86 2.70 -14.77
N LYS A 197 6.50 2.91 -15.93
CA LYS A 197 5.83 3.03 -17.24
C LYS A 197 5.10 1.74 -17.60
N ASP A 198 5.72 0.59 -17.39
CA ASP A 198 5.16 -0.72 -17.70
C ASP A 198 3.98 -1.06 -16.78
N LEU A 199 4.10 -0.73 -15.49
CA LEU A 199 3.02 -0.90 -14.52
C LEU A 199 1.81 -0.02 -14.85
N ALA A 200 2.04 1.25 -15.19
CA ALA A 200 0.98 2.16 -15.62
C ALA A 200 0.28 1.67 -16.91
N GLN A 201 1.05 1.21 -17.90
CA GLN A 201 0.51 0.66 -19.14
C GLN A 201 -0.31 -0.61 -18.88
N GLY A 202 0.25 -1.57 -18.13
CA GLY A 202 -0.43 -2.82 -17.82
C GLY A 202 -1.72 -2.60 -17.04
N ASN A 203 -1.79 -1.57 -16.19
CA ASN A 203 -3.03 -1.20 -15.52
C ASN A 203 -4.04 -0.53 -16.47
N ASN A 204 -3.62 0.38 -17.35
CA ASN A 204 -4.50 0.99 -18.36
C ASN A 204 -5.10 -0.06 -19.32
N GLU A 205 -4.35 -1.12 -19.63
CA GLU A 205 -4.77 -2.23 -20.49
C GLU A 205 -5.54 -3.33 -19.74
N ASN A 206 -5.83 -3.18 -18.44
CA ASN A 206 -6.44 -4.21 -17.58
C ASN A 206 -5.69 -5.55 -17.54
N LYS A 207 -4.38 -5.55 -17.82
CA LYS A 207 -3.47 -6.70 -17.63
C LYS A 207 -2.97 -6.80 -16.19
N ILE A 208 -2.93 -5.68 -15.47
CA ILE A 208 -2.56 -5.62 -14.06
C ILE A 208 -3.72 -5.00 -13.28
N LEU A 209 -4.41 -5.80 -12.46
CA LEU A 209 -5.62 -5.40 -11.75
C LEU A 209 -5.31 -5.02 -10.29
N VAL A 210 -5.80 -3.86 -9.85
CA VAL A 210 -5.76 -3.45 -8.43
C VAL A 210 -6.79 -4.23 -7.61
N GLU A 211 -7.94 -4.52 -8.21
CA GLU A 211 -8.97 -5.38 -7.66
C GLU A 211 -9.63 -6.17 -8.80
N ILE A 212 -10.18 -7.34 -8.46
CA ILE A 212 -11.04 -8.11 -9.35
C ILE A 212 -12.43 -8.21 -8.73
N VAL A 213 -13.45 -8.28 -9.57
CA VAL A 213 -14.81 -8.60 -9.16
C VAL A 213 -14.97 -10.12 -9.13
N HIS A 214 -15.71 -10.64 -8.16
CA HIS A 214 -16.10 -12.04 -8.18
C HIS A 214 -16.93 -12.29 -9.47
N PRO A 215 -16.57 -13.29 -10.29
CA PRO A 215 -17.32 -13.63 -11.50
C PRO A 215 -18.79 -13.94 -11.24
#